data_AF-A0A2E9Q7R4-F1
#
_entry.id   AF-A0A2E9Q7R4-F1
#
_cell.length_a   1.000
_cell.length_b   1.000
_cell.length_c   1.000
_cell.angle_alpha   90.00
_cell.angle_beta   90.00
_cell.angle_gamma   90.00
#
_symmetry.space_group_name_H-M   'P 1'
#
loop_
_entity.id
_entity.type
_entity.pdbx_description
1 polymer ?
#
loop_
_entity_poly.entity_id
_entity_poly.type
_entity_poly.pdbx_seq_one_letter_code
_entity_poly.pdbx_strand_id
1 'polypeptide(L)'
;MSQLDESSPEDQLDSEMSEWERDALKRMENKFSLSPEEESPYKELELIHKDVIRGSHFLAYRNQDAQQPIVMYSEKNRFRAVISMLVGSWAADLELLLNLILKAEQDSLDAYEEDELDTFGIRVNEDSYVVGYLTGGSSPIVASKDLLLRILEFYLEAWKNLPPADVPSLQSCQDTIARIRKRLESHEKSD
;
A
#
# COMPACT_ATOMS: atom_id res chain seq x y z
N MET A 1 -45.54 -17.52 -38.19
CA MET A 1 -44.40 -18.13 -37.47
C MET A 1 -43.16 -17.75 -38.26
N SER A 2 -42.65 -16.53 -38.12
CA SER A 2 -41.82 -16.05 -37.00
C SER A 2 -40.50 -16.80 -36.94
N GLN A 3 -39.46 -16.23 -37.53
CA GLN A 3 -38.09 -16.35 -37.02
C GLN A 3 -37.54 -14.93 -36.96
N LEU A 4 -37.53 -14.40 -35.74
CA LEU A 4 -36.80 -13.20 -35.35
C LEU A 4 -35.32 -13.61 -35.34
N ASP A 5 -34.51 -12.90 -36.11
CA ASP A 5 -33.06 -13.02 -36.09
C ASP A 5 -32.55 -12.24 -34.86
N GLU A 6 -32.37 -12.93 -33.74
CA GLU A 6 -31.74 -12.39 -32.54
C GLU A 6 -30.22 -12.41 -32.73
N SER A 7 -29.68 -11.44 -33.47
CA SER A 7 -28.27 -11.11 -33.39
C SER A 7 -28.03 -10.30 -32.11
N SER A 8 -27.19 -10.83 -31.21
CA SER A 8 -26.81 -10.19 -29.95
C SER A 8 -26.12 -8.83 -30.21
N PRO A 9 -26.41 -7.77 -29.43
CA PRO A 9 -25.86 -6.42 -29.67
C PRO A 9 -24.34 -6.30 -29.46
N GLU A 10 -23.70 -7.30 -28.87
CA GLU A 10 -22.24 -7.36 -28.67
C GLU A 10 -21.48 -7.71 -29.96
N ASP A 11 -22.09 -8.50 -30.86
CA ASP A 11 -21.47 -8.92 -32.12
C ASP A 11 -21.48 -7.81 -33.20
N GLN A 12 -22.22 -6.72 -32.98
CA GLN A 12 -22.31 -5.61 -33.94
C GLN A 12 -21.26 -4.52 -33.71
N LEU A 13 -20.64 -4.44 -32.53
CA LEU A 13 -19.63 -3.43 -32.21
C LEU A 13 -18.21 -3.84 -32.66
N ASP A 14 -17.92 -5.13 -32.75
CA ASP A 14 -16.61 -5.64 -33.19
C ASP A 14 -16.40 -5.54 -34.71
N SER A 15 -17.48 -5.39 -35.48
CA SER A 15 -17.46 -5.38 -36.95
C SER A 15 -17.21 -3.99 -37.58
N GLU A 16 -17.24 -2.91 -36.81
CA GLU A 16 -17.10 -1.53 -37.34
C GLU A 16 -15.80 -0.81 -36.95
N MET A 17 -14.86 -1.46 -36.26
CA MET A 17 -13.54 -0.85 -36.02
C MET A 17 -12.56 -1.19 -37.14
N SER A 18 -12.04 -0.15 -37.79
CA SER A 18 -10.99 -0.28 -38.80
C SER A 18 -9.72 -0.90 -38.19
N GLU A 19 -8.95 -1.66 -38.98
CA GLU A 19 -7.66 -2.22 -38.52
C GLU A 19 -6.73 -1.14 -37.95
N TRP A 20 -6.80 0.08 -38.50
CA TRP A 20 -6.10 1.25 -37.98
C TRP A 20 -6.58 1.69 -36.59
N GLU A 21 -7.88 1.62 -36.31
CA GLU A 21 -8.45 1.99 -35.00
C GLU A 21 -8.11 0.96 -33.94
N ARG A 22 -8.13 -0.34 -34.29
CA ARG A 22 -7.65 -1.41 -33.39
C ARG A 22 -6.16 -1.27 -33.10
N ASP A 23 -5.36 -0.97 -34.11
CA ASP A 23 -3.92 -0.80 -33.95
C ASP A 23 -3.58 0.52 -33.20
N ALA A 24 -4.40 1.57 -33.35
CA ALA A 24 -4.30 2.80 -32.58
C ALA A 24 -4.73 2.62 -31.12
N LEU A 25 -5.80 1.87 -30.85
CA LEU A 25 -6.23 1.47 -29.50
C LEU A 25 -5.15 0.62 -28.83
N LYS A 26 -4.63 -0.40 -29.53
CA LYS A 26 -3.56 -1.26 -29.00
C LYS A 26 -2.26 -0.50 -28.76
N ARG A 27 -1.93 0.49 -29.60
CA ARG A 27 -0.77 1.38 -29.37
C ARG A 27 -1.02 2.42 -28.27
N MET A 28 -2.25 2.88 -28.07
CA MET A 28 -2.61 3.72 -26.93
C MET A 28 -2.57 2.92 -25.64
N GLU A 29 -3.19 1.75 -25.60
CA GLU A 29 -3.10 0.81 -24.49
C GLU A 29 -1.64 0.52 -24.19
N ASN A 30 -0.82 0.07 -25.15
CA ASN A 30 0.61 -0.19 -24.91
C ASN A 30 1.44 1.06 -24.55
N LYS A 31 1.04 2.27 -24.95
CA LYS A 31 1.72 3.52 -24.52
C LYS A 31 1.35 3.94 -23.09
N PHE A 32 0.26 3.41 -22.55
CA PHE A 32 -0.24 3.70 -21.20
C PHE A 32 -0.20 2.48 -20.25
N SER A 33 0.18 1.29 -20.74
CA SER A 33 0.21 0.04 -19.98
C SER A 33 1.49 -0.75 -20.27
N LEU A 34 2.64 -0.14 -20.01
CA LEU A 34 3.70 -0.99 -19.46
C LEU A 34 3.17 -1.45 -18.10
N SER A 35 3.19 -2.76 -17.87
CA SER A 35 2.69 -3.26 -16.59
C SER A 35 3.57 -2.65 -15.49
N PRO A 36 3.04 -2.26 -14.32
CA PRO A 36 3.85 -1.65 -13.25
C PRO A 36 5.09 -2.50 -12.88
N GLU A 37 5.01 -3.82 -13.12
CA GLU A 37 6.13 -4.73 -13.03
C GLU A 37 7.28 -4.37 -14.01
N GLU A 38 7.01 -3.95 -15.25
CA GLU A 38 8.04 -3.59 -16.25
C GLU A 38 8.81 -2.30 -15.91
N GLU A 39 8.16 -1.37 -15.19
CA GLU A 39 8.75 -0.10 -14.72
C GLU A 39 9.45 -0.21 -13.36
N SER A 40 9.18 -1.26 -12.59
CA SER A 40 9.78 -1.46 -11.26
C SER A 40 11.29 -1.71 -11.38
N PRO A 41 12.13 -1.06 -10.55
CA PRO A 41 13.57 -1.35 -10.50
C PRO A 41 13.86 -2.76 -9.97
N TYR A 42 12.85 -3.45 -9.42
CA TYR A 42 12.96 -4.78 -8.81
C TYR A 42 12.28 -5.87 -9.64
N LYS A 43 11.96 -5.60 -10.91
CA LYS A 43 11.23 -6.54 -11.79
C LYS A 43 11.89 -7.90 -12.00
N GLU A 44 13.19 -7.98 -11.79
CA GLU A 44 13.97 -9.21 -11.87
C GLU A 44 13.84 -10.08 -10.60
N LEU A 45 13.25 -9.55 -9.52
CA LEU A 45 12.97 -10.28 -8.28
C LEU A 45 11.62 -11.01 -8.37
N GLU A 46 11.46 -12.05 -7.57
CA GLU A 46 10.19 -12.78 -7.44
C GLU A 46 9.10 -11.87 -6.84
N LEU A 47 8.06 -11.57 -7.62
CA LEU A 47 6.89 -10.84 -7.13
C LEU A 47 6.08 -11.73 -6.19
N ILE A 48 5.88 -11.28 -4.95
CA ILE A 48 5.17 -12.04 -3.90
C ILE A 48 3.81 -11.46 -3.57
N HIS A 49 3.59 -10.15 -3.79
CA HIS A 49 2.30 -9.52 -3.55
C HIS A 49 2.11 -8.26 -4.41
N LYS A 50 0.87 -7.99 -4.82
CA LYS A 50 0.50 -6.78 -5.56
C LYS A 50 -0.91 -6.31 -5.18
N ASP A 51 -1.10 -5.01 -5.11
CA ASP A 51 -2.38 -4.37 -4.80
C ASP A 51 -2.42 -2.93 -5.34
N VAL A 52 -3.60 -2.33 -5.38
CA VAL A 52 -3.83 -0.94 -5.79
C VAL A 52 -4.36 -0.14 -4.61
N ILE A 53 -3.55 0.79 -4.11
CA ILE A 53 -3.91 1.66 -2.98
C ILE A 53 -4.08 3.09 -3.50
N ARG A 54 -5.29 3.63 -3.37
CA ARG A 54 -5.66 4.99 -3.83
C ARG A 54 -5.24 5.22 -5.30
N GLY A 55 -5.58 4.27 -6.17
CA GLY A 55 -5.28 4.33 -7.61
C GLY A 55 -3.79 4.40 -7.92
N SER A 56 -2.98 3.67 -7.15
CA SER A 56 -1.53 3.55 -7.38
C SER A 56 -1.12 2.11 -7.10
N HIS A 57 -0.32 1.55 -7.99
CA HIS A 57 0.15 0.18 -7.85
C HIS A 57 1.21 0.08 -6.75
N PHE A 58 1.04 -0.93 -5.90
CA PHE A 58 2.01 -1.35 -4.90
C PHE A 58 2.43 -2.78 -5.25
N LEU A 59 3.74 -2.98 -5.31
CA LEU A 59 4.38 -4.26 -5.63
C LEU A 59 5.31 -4.63 -4.49
N ALA A 60 5.25 -5.87 -4.03
CA ALA A 60 6.19 -6.43 -3.06
C ALA A 60 6.92 -7.61 -3.70
N TYR A 61 8.23 -7.61 -3.55
CA TYR A 61 9.13 -8.60 -4.10
C TYR A 61 9.89 -9.29 -2.98
N ARG A 62 10.23 -10.56 -3.22
CA ARG A 62 11.12 -11.30 -2.34
C ARG A 62 12.55 -10.81 -2.53
N ASN A 63 13.17 -10.42 -1.43
CA ASN A 63 14.59 -10.09 -1.38
C ASN A 63 15.41 -11.33 -1.00
N GLN A 64 16.67 -11.36 -1.44
CA GLN A 64 17.63 -12.38 -1.03
C GLN A 64 18.26 -12.07 0.34
N ASP A 65 18.18 -10.80 0.78
CA ASP A 65 18.64 -10.40 2.11
C ASP A 65 17.66 -10.88 3.19
N ALA A 66 18.13 -11.76 4.08
CA ALA A 66 17.34 -12.30 5.18
C ALA A 66 16.95 -11.24 6.24
N GLN A 67 17.69 -10.13 6.34
CA GLN A 67 17.36 -9.03 7.26
C GLN A 67 16.26 -8.13 6.70
N GLN A 68 16.11 -8.08 5.38
CA GLN A 68 15.07 -7.32 4.68
C GLN A 68 14.43 -8.19 3.60
N PRO A 69 13.68 -9.25 3.97
CA PRO A 69 13.22 -10.27 3.02
C PRO A 69 12.16 -9.77 2.04
N ILE A 70 11.64 -8.55 2.24
CA ILE A 70 10.64 -7.92 1.39
C ILE A 70 11.17 -6.56 0.93
N VAL A 71 11.12 -6.34 -0.39
CA VAL A 71 11.29 -5.01 -0.98
C VAL A 71 9.96 -4.57 -1.57
N MET A 72 9.59 -3.31 -1.32
CA MET A 72 8.34 -2.73 -1.83
C MET A 72 8.62 -1.64 -2.85
N TYR A 73 7.70 -1.49 -3.80
CA TYR A 73 7.74 -0.44 -4.81
C TYR A 73 6.34 0.11 -5.06
N SER A 74 6.29 1.41 -5.35
CA SER A 74 5.11 2.05 -5.93
C SER A 74 5.52 3.02 -7.03
N GLU A 75 4.69 3.13 -8.05
CA GLU A 75 4.89 4.06 -9.17
C GLU A 75 4.87 5.54 -8.74
N LYS A 76 4.17 5.88 -7.64
CA LYS A 76 4.09 7.26 -7.15
C LYS A 76 5.23 7.57 -6.19
N ASN A 77 6.07 8.56 -6.56
CA ASN A 77 7.20 9.04 -5.76
C ASN A 77 6.86 9.33 -4.30
N ARG A 78 5.69 9.94 -4.02
CA ARG A 78 5.26 10.25 -2.65
C ARG A 78 5.14 9.00 -1.76
N PHE A 79 4.78 7.85 -2.33
CA PHE A 79 4.66 6.60 -1.59
C PHE A 79 6.01 5.92 -1.42
N ARG A 80 6.96 6.10 -2.36
CA ARG A 80 8.32 5.56 -2.24
C ARG A 80 9.02 6.02 -0.97
N ALA A 81 8.78 7.25 -0.53
CA ALA A 81 9.34 7.76 0.73
C ALA A 81 8.73 7.08 1.97
N VAL A 82 7.40 6.87 2.03
CA VAL A 82 6.76 6.11 3.11
C VAL A 82 7.24 4.66 3.10
N ILE A 83 7.34 4.06 1.92
CA ILE A 83 7.89 2.70 1.73
C ILE A 83 9.34 2.62 2.24
N SER A 84 10.16 3.61 1.94
CA SER A 84 11.55 3.66 2.40
C SER A 84 11.65 3.73 3.92
N MET A 85 10.77 4.50 4.58
CA MET A 85 10.70 4.54 6.04
C MET A 85 10.23 3.19 6.61
N LEU A 86 9.19 2.60 6.01
CA LEU A 86 8.66 1.32 6.45
C LEU A 86 9.70 0.21 6.36
N VAL A 87 10.27 -0.04 5.18
CA VAL A 87 11.21 -1.14 4.96
C VAL A 87 12.57 -0.85 5.60
N GLY A 88 13.01 0.41 5.60
CA GLY A 88 14.34 0.81 6.08
C GLY A 88 14.44 1.09 7.58
N SER A 89 13.32 1.34 8.28
CA SER A 89 13.36 1.74 9.69
C SER A 89 12.25 1.13 10.53
N TRP A 90 11.00 1.11 10.06
CA TRP A 90 9.88 0.66 10.90
C TRP A 90 9.75 -0.86 10.98
N ALA A 91 10.13 -1.58 9.92
CA ALA A 91 9.91 -3.01 9.77
C ALA A 91 10.49 -3.86 10.91
N ALA A 92 11.64 -3.45 11.47
CA ALA A 92 12.29 -4.18 12.56
C ALA A 92 11.46 -4.15 13.86
N ASP A 93 10.82 -3.02 14.13
CA ASP A 93 10.06 -2.76 15.36
C ASP A 93 8.59 -2.43 15.06
N LEU A 94 8.03 -3.07 14.03
CA LEU A 94 6.70 -2.74 13.51
C LEU A 94 5.60 -2.92 14.55
N GLU A 95 5.70 -3.96 15.40
CA GLU A 95 4.75 -4.21 16.47
C GLU A 95 4.76 -3.08 17.51
N LEU A 96 5.94 -2.58 17.89
CA LEU A 96 6.07 -1.44 18.78
C LEU A 96 5.44 -0.19 18.16
N LEU A 97 5.79 0.12 16.90
CA LEU A 97 5.22 1.25 16.19
C LEU A 97 3.68 1.20 16.14
N LEU A 98 3.11 0.06 15.80
CA LEU A 98 1.65 -0.11 15.73
C LEU A 98 0.98 0.09 17.09
N ASN A 99 1.61 -0.37 18.17
CA ASN A 99 1.10 -0.15 19.52
C ASN A 99 1.16 1.33 19.92
N LEU A 100 2.23 2.05 19.56
CA LEU A 100 2.35 3.49 19.80
C LEU A 100 1.29 4.26 19.00
N ILE A 101 1.07 3.94 17.72
CA ILE A 101 -0.02 4.52 16.93
C ILE A 101 -1.38 4.25 17.58
N LEU A 102 -1.64 3.01 18.03
CA LEU A 102 -2.89 2.68 18.68
C LEU A 102 -3.13 3.50 19.96
N LYS A 103 -2.09 3.69 20.78
CA LYS A 103 -2.16 4.53 21.98
C LYS A 103 -2.38 6.00 21.65
N ALA A 104 -1.73 6.49 20.60
CA ALA A 104 -1.93 7.85 20.12
C ALA A 104 -3.40 8.10 19.73
N GLU A 105 -4.01 7.16 18.99
CA GLU A 105 -5.43 7.20 18.60
C GLU A 105 -6.41 7.02 19.78
N GLN A 106 -5.90 6.64 20.94
CA GLN A 106 -6.65 6.51 22.20
C GLN A 106 -6.39 7.69 23.14
N ASP A 107 -5.61 8.69 22.72
CA ASP A 107 -5.16 9.80 23.56
C ASP A 107 -4.52 9.30 24.87
N SER A 108 -3.77 8.20 24.78
CA SER A 108 -3.22 7.46 25.91
C SER A 108 -1.70 7.29 25.86
N LEU A 109 -1.00 8.07 25.03
CA LEU A 109 0.46 8.11 25.04
C LEU A 109 0.96 8.84 26.29
N ASP A 110 2.02 8.32 26.89
CA ASP A 110 2.81 9.09 27.84
C ASP A 110 3.97 9.83 27.14
N ALA A 111 4.66 10.71 27.87
CA ALA A 111 5.73 11.53 27.30
C ALA A 111 6.91 10.71 26.73
N TYR A 112 7.21 9.54 27.30
CA TYR A 112 8.26 8.67 26.78
C TYR A 112 7.82 8.02 25.47
N GLU A 113 6.56 7.60 25.40
CA GLU A 113 5.98 6.97 24.21
C GLU A 113 5.78 7.99 23.07
N GLU A 114 5.51 9.27 23.38
CA GLU A 114 5.53 10.36 22.41
C GLU A 114 6.93 10.53 21.79
N ASP A 115 7.98 10.57 22.60
CA ASP A 115 9.38 10.67 22.13
C ASP A 115 9.78 9.44 21.28
N GLU A 116 9.29 8.26 21.65
CA GLU A 116 9.53 7.02 20.91
C GLU A 116 8.82 7.04 19.54
N LEU A 117 7.57 7.52 19.48
CA LEU A 117 6.84 7.67 18.22
C LEU A 117 7.48 8.74 17.31
N ASP A 118 7.98 9.83 17.89
CA ASP A 118 8.76 10.85 17.17
C ASP A 118 10.08 10.26 16.61
N THR A 119 10.68 9.26 17.28
CA THR A 119 11.85 8.51 16.80
C THR A 119 11.54 7.59 15.61
N PHE A 120 10.29 7.15 15.45
CA PHE A 120 9.80 6.55 14.20
C PHE A 120 9.52 7.61 13.12
N GLY A 121 9.55 8.90 13.47
CA GLY A 121 9.27 10.00 12.57
C GLY A 121 7.80 10.10 12.23
N ILE A 122 6.92 9.69 13.14
CA ILE A 122 5.46 9.72 12.97
C ILE A 122 4.86 10.69 13.98
N ARG A 123 3.93 11.53 13.51
CA ARG A 123 3.00 12.26 14.37
C ARG A 123 1.57 11.94 14.00
N VAL A 124 0.73 11.81 15.02
CA VAL A 124 -0.69 11.54 14.87
C VAL A 124 -1.46 12.84 15.02
N ASN A 125 -2.20 13.21 13.98
CA ASN A 125 -3.17 14.29 14.02
C ASN A 125 -4.59 13.70 13.97
N GLU A 126 -5.59 14.56 14.10
CA GLU A 126 -7.02 14.20 14.05
C GLU A 126 -7.39 13.43 12.76
N ASP A 127 -6.97 13.92 11.59
CA ASP A 127 -7.36 13.35 10.29
C ASP A 127 -6.24 12.59 9.56
N SER A 128 -5.01 12.65 10.06
CA SER A 128 -3.84 12.24 9.29
C SER A 128 -2.66 11.82 10.15
N TYR A 129 -1.77 11.05 9.55
CA TYR A 129 -0.42 10.83 10.05
C TYR A 129 0.56 11.72 9.28
N VAL A 130 1.50 12.31 10.01
CA VAL A 130 2.60 13.06 9.42
C VAL A 130 3.89 12.24 9.55
N VAL A 131 4.52 11.94 8.43
CA VAL A 131 5.65 11.01 8.31
C VAL A 131 6.92 11.76 7.89
N GLY A 132 8.05 11.48 8.55
CA GLY A 132 9.39 11.86 8.08
C GLY A 132 10.02 13.09 8.74
N TYR A 133 9.76 13.34 10.03
CA TYR A 133 10.38 14.47 10.77
C TYR A 133 11.90 14.38 10.96
N LEU A 134 12.55 13.25 10.64
CA LEU A 134 13.90 12.93 11.09
C LEU A 134 15.03 13.30 10.12
N THR A 135 14.74 13.60 8.85
CA THR A 135 15.79 13.93 7.86
C THR A 135 15.73 15.39 7.43
N GLY A 136 16.77 16.16 7.77
CA GLY A 136 16.89 17.56 7.40
C GLY A 136 16.89 17.74 5.88
N GLY A 137 15.86 18.42 5.37
CA GLY A 137 15.76 18.85 3.96
C GLY A 137 14.56 18.29 3.19
N SER A 138 13.89 17.25 3.69
CA SER A 138 12.70 16.68 3.06
C SER A 138 11.44 17.22 3.75
N SER A 139 10.43 17.63 2.97
CA SER A 139 9.13 17.99 3.56
C SER A 139 8.44 16.73 4.10
N PRO A 140 7.82 16.81 5.29
CA PRO A 140 7.10 15.68 5.84
C PRO A 140 5.91 15.30 4.95
N ILE A 141 5.56 14.02 4.96
CA ILE A 141 4.47 13.47 4.16
C ILE A 141 3.23 13.40 5.04
N VAL A 142 2.18 14.08 4.61
CA VAL A 142 0.86 13.96 5.24
C VAL A 142 0.11 12.84 4.55
N ALA A 143 -0.13 11.74 5.27
CA ALA A 143 -0.91 10.60 4.83
C ALA A 143 -2.24 10.58 5.59
N SER A 144 -3.36 10.42 4.89
CA SER A 144 -4.63 10.14 5.56
C SER A 144 -4.50 8.85 6.39
N LYS A 145 -5.24 8.74 7.50
CA LYS A 145 -5.10 7.58 8.39
C LYS A 145 -5.30 6.25 7.65
N ASP A 146 -6.36 6.16 6.85
CA ASP A 146 -6.63 5.01 5.99
C ASP A 146 -5.48 4.66 5.02
N LEU A 147 -4.79 5.66 4.47
CA LEU A 147 -3.72 5.44 3.51
C LEU A 147 -2.50 4.80 4.18
N LEU A 148 -2.06 5.31 5.33
CA LEU A 148 -0.92 4.71 6.02
C LEU A 148 -1.24 3.28 6.45
N LEU A 149 -2.43 3.06 7.03
CA LEU A 149 -2.87 1.72 7.44
C LEU A 149 -2.93 0.75 6.26
N ARG A 150 -3.43 1.16 5.09
CA ARG A 150 -3.41 0.34 3.87
C ARG A 150 -2.00 -0.05 3.43
N ILE A 151 -1.02 0.86 3.54
CA ILE A 151 0.37 0.57 3.19
C ILE A 151 0.98 -0.44 4.18
N LEU A 152 0.69 -0.29 5.47
CA LEU A 152 1.15 -1.23 6.51
C LEU A 152 0.51 -2.61 6.34
N GLU A 153 -0.79 -2.67 6.04
CA GLU A 153 -1.50 -3.92 5.71
C GLU A 153 -0.89 -4.60 4.50
N PHE A 154 -0.63 -3.85 3.42
CA PHE A 154 0.01 -4.40 2.23
C PHE A 154 1.36 -5.07 2.54
N TYR A 155 2.16 -4.46 3.42
CA TYR A 155 3.42 -5.06 3.88
C TYR A 155 3.19 -6.36 4.66
N LEU A 156 2.22 -6.39 5.57
CA LEU A 156 1.87 -7.60 6.34
C LEU A 156 1.29 -8.72 5.44
N GLU A 157 0.52 -8.37 4.41
CA GLU A 157 0.05 -9.34 3.41
C GLU A 157 1.20 -9.90 2.59
N ALA A 158 2.20 -9.08 2.24
CA ALA A 158 3.41 -9.57 1.56
C ALA A 158 4.16 -10.61 2.40
N TRP A 159 4.24 -10.44 3.72
CA TRP A 159 4.85 -11.42 4.64
C TRP A 159 4.16 -12.79 4.62
N LYS A 160 2.83 -12.85 4.42
CA LYS A 160 2.12 -14.14 4.32
C LYS A 160 2.53 -14.97 3.11
N ASN A 161 3.07 -14.32 2.08
CA ASN A 161 3.50 -14.96 0.84
C ASN A 161 4.97 -15.41 0.89
N LEU A 162 5.69 -15.15 1.98
CA LEU A 162 7.00 -15.73 2.23
C LEU A 162 6.85 -17.16 2.79
N PRO A 163 7.86 -18.04 2.57
CA PRO A 163 7.88 -19.35 3.22
C PRO A 163 7.74 -19.20 4.73
N PRO A 164 7.07 -20.14 5.43
CA PRO A 164 6.86 -20.07 6.86
C PRO A 164 8.22 -20.07 7.57
N ALA A 165 8.71 -18.88 7.92
CA ALA A 165 9.60 -18.68 9.03
C ALA A 165 8.74 -18.49 10.28
N ASP A 166 9.28 -18.79 11.45
CA ASP A 166 8.65 -18.41 12.71
C ASP A 166 8.50 -16.88 12.74
N VAL A 167 7.34 -16.35 12.32
CA VAL A 167 7.00 -14.92 12.41
C VAL A 167 5.95 -14.74 13.51
N PRO A 168 6.36 -14.77 14.79
CA PRO A 168 5.44 -14.70 15.93
C PRO A 168 4.69 -13.36 16.04
N SER A 169 5.08 -12.31 15.31
CA SER A 169 4.49 -10.96 15.43
C SER A 169 3.47 -10.58 14.34
N LEU A 170 3.28 -11.40 13.28
CA LEU A 170 2.41 -11.01 12.16
C LEU A 170 0.94 -10.85 12.57
N GLN A 171 0.43 -11.81 13.34
CA GLN A 171 -0.96 -11.79 13.81
C GLN A 171 -1.19 -10.63 14.79
N SER A 172 -0.24 -10.39 15.71
CA SER A 172 -0.30 -9.26 16.65
C SER A 172 -0.37 -7.91 15.93
N CYS A 173 0.43 -7.74 14.87
CA CYS A 173 0.40 -6.55 14.03
C CYS A 173 -0.96 -6.37 13.33
N GLN A 174 -1.51 -7.45 12.76
CA GLN A 174 -2.82 -7.42 12.09
C GLN A 174 -3.96 -7.09 13.05
N ASP A 175 -3.96 -7.70 14.23
CA ASP A 175 -4.94 -7.43 15.28
C ASP A 175 -4.86 -5.98 15.75
N THR A 176 -3.64 -5.44 15.87
CA THR A 176 -3.42 -4.04 16.26
C THR A 176 -3.94 -3.07 15.19
N ILE A 177 -3.67 -3.32 13.90
CA ILE A 177 -4.24 -2.52 12.81
C ILE A 177 -5.78 -2.57 12.82
N ALA A 178 -6.37 -3.76 13.03
CA ALA A 178 -7.82 -3.89 13.12
C ALA A 178 -8.42 -3.07 14.27
N ARG A 179 -7.72 -3.02 15.42
CA ARG A 179 -8.12 -2.18 16.57
C ARG A 179 -8.02 -0.69 16.24
N ILE A 180 -6.97 -0.26 15.53
CA ILE A 180 -6.83 1.12 15.06
C ILE A 180 -8.00 1.47 14.15
N ARG A 181 -8.30 0.66 13.13
CA ARG A 181 -9.42 0.90 12.21
C ARG A 181 -10.75 1.05 12.92
N LYS A 182 -11.07 0.11 13.83
CA LYS A 182 -12.30 0.15 14.62
C LYS A 182 -12.42 1.46 15.43
N ARG A 183 -11.30 1.97 15.95
CA ARG A 183 -11.25 3.25 16.67
C ARG A 183 -11.58 4.41 15.73
N LEU A 184 -11.00 4.46 14.54
CA LEU A 184 -11.26 5.51 13.56
C LEU A 184 -12.73 5.51 13.10
N GLU A 185 -13.29 4.34 12.80
CA GLU A 185 -14.72 4.21 12.42
C GLU A 185 -15.68 4.65 13.54
N SER A 186 -15.26 4.53 14.81
CA SER A 186 -16.08 4.98 15.94
C SER A 186 -16.13 6.50 16.07
N HIS A 187 -15.07 7.22 15.66
CA HIS A 187 -15.05 8.68 15.65
C HIS A 187 -15.89 9.26 14.50
N GLU A 188 -15.83 8.67 13.31
CA GLU A 188 -16.61 9.12 12.15
C GLU A 188 -18.13 9.02 12.35
N LYS A 189 -18.61 8.23 13.33
CA LYS A 189 -20.03 8.06 13.66
C LYS A 189 -20.51 8.97 14.79
N SER A 190 -19.62 9.70 15.44
CA SER A 190 -19.94 10.59 16.56
C SER A 190 -20.09 12.06 16.16
N ASP A 191 -19.77 12.40 14.90
CA ASP A 191 -20.03 13.69 14.25
C ASP A 191 -21.31 13.65 13.39
#